data_AF-A0A6J1G5V0-F1
#
_entry.id   AF-A0A6J1G5V0-F1
#
_cell.length_a   1.000
_cell.length_b   1.000
_cell.length_c   1.000
_cell.angle_alpha   90.00
_cell.angle_beta   90.00
_cell.angle_gamma   90.00
#
_symmetry.space_group_name_H-M   'P 1'
#
loop_
_entity.id
_entity.type
_entity.pdbx_description
1 polymer ?
#
loop_
_entity_poly.entity_id
_entity_poly.type
_entity_poly.pdbx_seq_one_letter_code
_entity_poly.pdbx_strand_id
1 'polypeptide(L)'
;MIAISLARSAVSSPNSSKPFFRLSRHSRSWSSYGLNSALAAKGVLVQDQAFLNLKPTELLQKGATLAESLSGLPIHVRGHALRGSSEISKPQFTKLLKQVTSHISSISNIYVHDGAIGSRSKCNVKIRMISDGPSTILAFSNIVWETTTRAISHDSCPLTVYAAESISPGVGNTIGLGAGGDNGFIAADIERSMLILCGKAFSDTNGTKETLVALSEPVIFARGGLPLPARLLVSGDSVVLLFAPEDVIQNCAAFLVSKDAGVVLSSEGVVPFFRIGNTNTNGPRLFKSPSAIVLVTSDDSRTIPPASKLCPGQAAYHFLAGYQNGKFVPAFHKGPSSIDPLELAKALLCMLKEQQIPSFLVNAKGIESGKDLVTLVESALSMNIPPFQAEGGELKRRYKSFVSEKYQQLPEDFSF
;
A
#
# COMPACT_ATOMS: atom_id res chain seq x y z
N MET A 1 -20.82 61.54 -1.64
CA MET A 1 -20.20 62.41 -2.67
C MET A 1 -18.72 62.05 -2.69
N ILE A 2 -18.10 61.45 -3.70
CA ILE A 2 -18.37 61.33 -5.14
C ILE A 2 -17.84 59.95 -5.58
N ALA A 3 -18.66 59.20 -6.33
CA ALA A 3 -18.25 58.00 -7.04
C ALA A 3 -17.69 58.40 -8.41
N ILE A 4 -16.54 57.85 -8.80
CA ILE A 4 -16.00 58.01 -10.16
C ILE A 4 -16.13 56.67 -10.88
N SER A 5 -17.18 56.59 -11.69
CA SER A 5 -17.35 55.66 -12.81
C SER A 5 -16.49 56.15 -13.97
N LEU A 6 -15.68 55.29 -14.57
CA LEU A 6 -15.14 55.53 -15.91
C LEU A 6 -15.33 54.30 -16.79
N ALA A 7 -16.13 54.55 -17.82
CA ALA A 7 -16.60 53.62 -18.82
C ALA A 7 -15.52 53.29 -19.86
N ARG A 8 -15.76 52.16 -20.53
CA ARG A 8 -15.02 51.61 -21.66
C ARG A 8 -14.98 52.59 -22.85
N SER A 9 -13.81 52.72 -23.46
CA SER A 9 -13.65 53.23 -24.83
C SER A 9 -13.04 52.13 -25.70
N ALA A 10 -13.84 51.64 -26.65
CA ALA A 10 -13.42 50.75 -27.71
C ALA A 10 -12.60 51.54 -28.75
N VAL A 11 -11.44 51.03 -29.12
CA VAL A 11 -10.64 51.52 -30.25
C VAL A 11 -10.61 50.42 -31.31
N SER A 12 -11.04 50.81 -32.50
CA SER A 12 -11.11 50.02 -33.74
C SER A 12 -9.73 49.64 -34.27
N SER A 13 -9.54 48.37 -34.60
CA SER A 13 -8.34 47.85 -35.27
C SER A 13 -8.36 48.12 -36.79
N PRO A 14 -7.26 48.54 -37.43
CA PRO A 14 -7.20 48.65 -38.88
C PRO A 14 -6.94 47.29 -39.55
N ASN A 15 -7.69 47.02 -40.62
CA ASN A 15 -7.44 45.95 -41.58
C ASN A 15 -6.09 46.15 -42.29
N SER A 16 -5.19 45.17 -42.19
CA SER A 16 -4.13 44.98 -43.18
C SER A 16 -3.93 43.50 -43.47
N SER A 17 -4.39 43.10 -44.65
CA SER A 17 -4.23 41.79 -45.28
C SER A 17 -2.79 41.58 -45.77
N LYS A 18 -2.04 40.65 -45.15
CA LYS A 18 -0.85 39.99 -45.73
C LYS A 18 -0.77 38.53 -45.20
N PRO A 19 -0.18 37.60 -45.97
CA PRO A 19 -0.68 36.23 -46.09
C PRO A 19 -0.37 35.36 -44.87
N PHE A 20 -1.35 34.52 -44.54
CA PHE A 20 -1.27 33.44 -43.57
C PHE A 20 -0.13 32.48 -43.97
N PHE A 21 1.04 32.61 -43.34
CA PHE A 21 1.96 31.49 -43.24
C PHE A 21 1.31 30.45 -42.31
N ARG A 22 0.89 29.34 -42.91
CA ARG A 22 0.34 28.17 -42.23
C ARG A 22 1.49 27.48 -41.48
N LEU A 23 1.85 28.02 -40.30
CA LEU A 23 2.68 27.32 -39.34
C LEU A 23 1.93 26.05 -38.93
N SER A 24 2.53 24.89 -39.23
CA SER A 24 2.01 23.61 -38.79
C SER A 24 1.82 23.67 -37.28
N ARG A 25 0.61 23.32 -36.83
CA ARG A 25 0.34 23.08 -35.41
C ARG A 25 1.11 21.82 -35.02
N HIS A 26 2.39 21.96 -34.72
CA HIS A 26 3.06 21.02 -33.84
C HIS A 26 2.36 21.10 -32.50
N SER A 27 1.81 19.97 -32.07
CA SER A 27 1.15 19.73 -30.80
C SER A 27 2.09 19.97 -29.61
N ARG A 28 2.44 21.22 -29.32
CA ARG A 28 2.94 21.60 -28.00
C ARG A 28 1.73 21.93 -27.13
N SER A 29 1.20 20.90 -26.47
CA SER A 29 0.05 21.05 -25.58
C SER A 29 0.43 21.86 -24.35
N TRP A 30 -0.45 22.78 -23.95
CA TRP A 30 -0.38 23.56 -22.71
C TRP A 30 -0.27 22.68 -21.44
N SER A 31 -0.55 21.38 -21.56
CA SER A 31 -0.43 20.39 -20.48
C SER A 31 1.01 20.06 -20.08
N SER A 32 2.03 20.43 -20.89
CA SER A 32 3.43 20.13 -20.58
C SER A 32 4.03 21.05 -19.50
N TYR A 33 3.62 22.33 -19.42
CA TYR A 33 4.24 23.28 -18.49
C TYR A 33 3.91 22.98 -17.02
N GLY A 34 2.64 22.66 -16.73
CA GLY A 34 2.20 22.35 -15.37
C GLY A 34 2.84 21.07 -14.83
N LEU A 35 2.94 20.03 -15.66
CA LEU A 35 3.62 18.79 -15.31
C LEU A 35 5.12 19.03 -15.07
N ASN A 36 5.80 19.72 -15.99
CA ASN A 36 7.23 20.00 -15.87
C ASN A 36 7.53 20.83 -14.62
N SER A 37 6.69 21.81 -14.29
CA SER A 37 6.83 22.60 -13.05
C SER A 37 6.65 21.74 -11.79
N ALA A 38 5.68 20.82 -11.81
CA ALA A 38 5.46 19.88 -10.70
C ALA A 38 6.64 18.89 -10.54
N LEU A 39 7.26 18.45 -11.64
CA LEU A 39 8.46 17.61 -11.61
C LEU A 39 9.68 18.39 -11.11
N ALA A 40 9.85 19.65 -11.53
CA ALA A 40 10.93 20.51 -11.05
C ALA A 40 10.85 20.75 -9.53
N ALA A 41 9.63 20.91 -8.99
CA ALA A 41 9.40 20.99 -7.54
C ALA A 41 9.79 19.70 -6.78
N LYS A 42 9.89 18.57 -7.50
CA LYS A 42 10.37 17.27 -7.01
C LYS A 42 11.85 17.03 -7.34
N GLY A 43 12.56 18.04 -7.84
CA GLY A 43 13.97 17.97 -8.18
C GLY A 43 14.28 17.33 -9.53
N VAL A 44 13.26 17.08 -10.36
CA VAL A 44 13.42 16.47 -11.69
C VAL A 44 13.22 17.50 -12.79
N LEU A 45 14.26 17.78 -13.56
CA LEU A 45 14.23 18.71 -14.69
C LEU A 45 13.96 17.94 -15.98
N VAL A 46 12.92 18.36 -16.72
CA VAL A 46 12.57 17.75 -18.00
C VAL A 46 13.33 18.45 -19.11
N GLN A 47 14.26 17.74 -19.77
CA GLN A 47 15.02 18.29 -20.90
C GLN A 47 14.19 18.27 -22.18
N ASP A 48 13.68 17.10 -22.57
CA ASP A 48 12.95 16.93 -23.83
C ASP A 48 11.46 16.67 -23.60
N GLN A 49 11.10 15.48 -23.11
CA GLN A 49 9.69 15.05 -23.02
C GLN A 49 9.37 14.37 -21.69
N ALA A 50 8.18 14.68 -21.17
CA ALA A 50 7.56 13.98 -20.06
C ALA A 50 6.23 13.37 -20.50
N PHE A 51 6.05 12.07 -20.26
CA PHE A 51 4.83 11.34 -20.57
C PHE A 51 4.06 11.05 -19.29
N LEU A 52 2.75 11.29 -19.28
CA LEU A 52 1.90 11.12 -18.11
C LEU A 52 0.83 10.07 -18.38
N ASN A 53 0.73 9.07 -17.50
CA ASN A 53 -0.32 8.05 -17.51
C ASN A 53 -0.48 7.33 -18.85
N LEU A 54 0.64 6.99 -19.49
CA LEU A 54 0.62 6.18 -20.69
C LEU A 54 -0.05 4.83 -20.42
N LYS A 55 -0.82 4.36 -21.40
CA LYS A 55 -1.43 3.04 -21.38
C LYS A 55 -0.37 1.95 -21.55
N PRO A 56 -0.62 0.71 -21.09
CA PRO A 56 0.29 -0.41 -21.30
C PRO A 56 0.76 -0.58 -22.75
N THR A 57 -0.13 -0.43 -23.73
CA THR A 57 0.21 -0.52 -25.16
C THR A 57 1.17 0.58 -25.62
N GLU A 58 1.03 1.80 -25.10
CA GLU A 58 1.91 2.94 -25.42
C GLU A 58 3.27 2.77 -24.75
N LEU A 59 3.31 2.19 -23.55
CA LEU A 59 4.57 1.86 -22.84
C LEU A 59 5.35 0.79 -23.61
N LEU A 60 4.69 -0.27 -24.10
CA LEU A 60 5.32 -1.30 -24.93
C LEU A 60 5.88 -0.72 -26.24
N GLN A 61 5.13 0.18 -26.90
CA GLN A 61 5.63 0.90 -28.08
C GLN A 61 6.86 1.78 -27.80
N LYS A 62 7.02 2.21 -26.54
CA LYS A 62 8.19 2.96 -26.08
C LYS A 62 9.31 2.09 -25.49
N GLY A 63 9.23 0.77 -25.68
CA GLY A 63 10.28 -0.16 -25.29
C GLY A 63 10.16 -0.71 -23.86
N ALA A 64 9.00 -0.59 -23.21
CA ALA A 64 8.77 -1.29 -21.94
C ALA A 64 8.93 -2.80 -22.14
N THR A 65 9.63 -3.43 -21.20
CA THR A 65 9.79 -4.89 -21.17
C THR A 65 9.00 -5.48 -20.01
N LEU A 66 8.51 -6.71 -20.21
CA LEU A 66 8.01 -7.52 -19.11
C LEU A 66 9.24 -8.11 -18.40
N ALA A 67 9.66 -7.47 -17.32
CA ALA A 67 10.83 -7.91 -16.58
C ALA A 67 10.57 -9.26 -15.87
N GLU A 68 11.61 -10.08 -15.79
CA GLU A 68 11.59 -11.29 -14.96
C GLU A 68 11.34 -10.91 -13.50
N SER A 69 10.48 -11.67 -12.81
CA SER A 69 10.17 -11.44 -11.41
C SER A 69 11.41 -11.67 -10.55
N LEU A 70 11.83 -10.64 -9.82
CA LEU A 70 12.87 -10.76 -8.80
C LEU A 70 12.22 -10.86 -7.42
N SER A 71 12.99 -11.29 -6.42
CA SER A 71 12.54 -11.31 -5.02
C SER A 71 13.74 -11.20 -4.08
N GLY A 72 13.50 -10.63 -2.90
CA GLY A 72 14.51 -10.54 -1.84
C GLY A 72 15.57 -9.49 -2.10
N LEU A 73 15.26 -8.45 -2.89
CA LEU A 73 16.17 -7.33 -3.06
C LEU A 73 16.30 -6.55 -1.74
N PRO A 74 17.46 -5.91 -1.47
CA PRO A 74 17.65 -5.15 -0.25
C PRO A 74 16.63 -4.02 -0.11
N ILE A 75 15.99 -3.94 1.05
CA ILE A 75 15.05 -2.87 1.42
C ILE A 75 15.69 -2.03 2.53
N HIS A 76 15.90 -0.75 2.25
CA HIS A 76 16.43 0.22 3.20
C HIS A 76 15.38 1.25 3.57
N VAL A 77 15.05 1.40 4.85
CA VAL A 77 13.99 2.30 5.29
C VAL A 77 14.52 3.32 6.30
N ARG A 78 14.21 4.58 6.04
CA ARG A 78 14.37 5.70 6.97
C ARG A 78 13.06 5.92 7.72
N GLY A 79 13.18 6.08 9.02
CA GLY A 79 12.05 6.22 9.94
C GLY A 79 11.88 4.95 10.77
N HIS A 80 10.94 4.98 11.70
CA HIS A 80 10.65 3.82 12.54
C HIS A 80 9.91 2.76 11.71
N ALA A 81 10.66 1.85 11.10
CA ALA A 81 10.13 0.67 10.42
C ALA A 81 10.38 -0.57 11.28
N LEU A 82 9.30 -1.22 11.68
CA LEU A 82 9.34 -2.47 12.41
C LEU A 82 9.59 -3.61 11.39
N ARG A 83 10.76 -4.24 11.49
CA ARG A 83 11.18 -5.47 10.75
C ARG A 83 11.39 -5.27 9.24
N GLY A 84 11.96 -6.30 8.60
CA GLY A 84 11.98 -6.47 7.14
C GLY A 84 12.84 -5.49 6.33
N SER A 85 13.59 -4.60 6.98
CA SER A 85 14.42 -3.60 6.31
C SER A 85 15.68 -3.28 7.11
N SER A 86 16.70 -2.79 6.40
CA SER A 86 17.88 -2.18 7.02
C SER A 86 17.66 -0.68 7.18
N GLU A 87 18.26 -0.06 8.19
CA GLU A 87 18.14 1.38 8.38
C GLU A 87 18.95 2.14 7.31
N ILE A 88 18.39 3.24 6.79
CA ILE A 88 19.12 4.23 6.00
C ILE A 88 19.04 5.59 6.68
N SER A 89 20.19 6.21 6.89
CA SER A 89 20.26 7.51 7.56
C SER A 89 19.73 8.64 6.68
N LYS A 90 19.28 9.74 7.32
CA LYS A 90 18.82 10.96 6.62
C LYS A 90 19.84 11.51 5.61
N PRO A 91 21.16 11.60 5.94
CA PRO A 91 22.16 12.05 4.97
C PRO A 91 22.31 11.10 3.78
N GLN A 92 22.32 9.79 4.01
CA GLN A 92 22.42 8.79 2.95
C GLN A 92 21.22 8.85 2.00
N PHE A 93 20.00 8.88 2.54
CA PHE A 93 18.79 9.00 1.72
C PHE A 93 18.76 10.31 0.93
N THR A 94 19.17 11.43 1.55
CA THR A 94 19.25 12.72 0.86
C THR A 94 20.28 12.71 -0.27
N LYS A 95 21.43 12.06 -0.07
CA LYS A 95 22.46 11.90 -1.12
C LYS A 95 21.95 11.02 -2.25
N LEU A 96 21.29 9.91 -1.94
CA LEU A 96 20.66 9.01 -2.91
C LEU A 96 19.61 9.75 -3.75
N LEU A 97 18.69 10.45 -3.11
CA LEU A 97 17.63 11.21 -3.78
C LEU A 97 18.21 12.23 -4.76
N LYS A 98 19.29 12.95 -4.39
CA LYS A 98 19.99 13.87 -5.30
C LYS A 98 20.59 13.17 -6.50
N GLN A 99 21.25 12.02 -6.30
CA GLN A 99 21.84 11.24 -7.40
C GLN A 99 20.75 10.71 -8.35
N VAL A 100 19.68 10.15 -7.81
CA VAL A 100 18.55 9.61 -8.58
C VAL A 100 17.83 10.71 -9.37
N THR A 101 17.50 11.83 -8.73
CA THR A 101 16.82 12.94 -9.41
C THR A 101 17.70 13.58 -10.48
N SER A 102 19.01 13.71 -10.23
CA SER A 102 19.98 14.16 -11.24
C SER A 102 20.08 13.19 -12.41
N HIS A 103 20.09 11.88 -12.13
CA HIS A 103 20.09 10.84 -13.17
C HIS A 103 18.83 10.92 -14.03
N ILE A 104 17.64 10.90 -13.42
CA ILE A 104 16.37 11.01 -14.16
C ILE A 104 16.31 12.31 -14.98
N SER A 105 16.82 13.43 -14.45
CA SER A 105 16.88 14.71 -15.15
C SER A 105 17.84 14.74 -16.35
N SER A 106 18.76 13.78 -16.44
CA SER A 106 19.70 13.63 -17.56
C SER A 106 19.13 12.82 -18.73
N ILE A 107 17.97 12.18 -18.53
CA ILE A 107 17.33 11.31 -19.51
C ILE A 107 16.34 12.13 -20.34
N SER A 108 16.35 11.93 -21.66
CA SER A 108 15.48 12.65 -22.59
C SER A 108 13.98 12.43 -22.32
N ASN A 109 13.60 11.17 -22.05
CA ASN A 109 12.22 10.76 -21.91
C ASN A 109 11.93 10.37 -20.45
N ILE A 110 11.17 11.21 -19.76
CA ILE A 110 10.70 10.94 -18.41
C ILE A 110 9.27 10.40 -18.46
N TYR A 111 8.99 9.38 -17.66
CA TYR A 111 7.69 8.75 -17.58
C TYR A 111 7.08 8.96 -16.20
N VAL A 112 5.81 9.36 -16.17
CA VAL A 112 5.08 9.68 -14.95
C VAL A 112 3.81 8.85 -14.91
N HIS A 113 3.55 8.24 -13.76
CA HIS A 113 2.31 7.51 -13.52
C HIS A 113 1.68 7.91 -12.19
N ASP A 114 0.42 8.29 -12.27
CA ASP A 114 -0.41 8.73 -11.18
C ASP A 114 -1.34 7.58 -10.77
N GLY A 115 -1.17 7.10 -9.54
CA GLY A 115 -1.97 6.01 -8.98
C GLY A 115 -2.39 6.25 -7.54
N ALA A 116 -2.98 5.23 -6.93
CA ALA A 116 -3.39 5.26 -5.54
C ALA A 116 -3.36 3.87 -4.89
N ILE A 117 -3.13 3.86 -3.58
CA ILE A 117 -3.39 2.72 -2.69
C ILE A 117 -4.75 2.92 -2.02
N GLY A 118 -5.55 1.85 -1.94
CA GLY A 118 -6.86 1.90 -1.31
C GLY A 118 -7.91 2.66 -2.15
N SER A 119 -8.18 2.24 -3.39
CA SER A 119 -9.08 2.93 -4.34
C SER A 119 -10.38 3.46 -3.74
N ARG A 120 -10.81 4.66 -4.19
CA ARG A 120 -12.13 5.27 -3.87
C ARG A 120 -12.44 5.50 -2.38
N SER A 121 -11.62 5.06 -1.44
CA SER A 121 -11.73 5.44 -0.02
C SER A 121 -11.32 6.89 0.18
N LYS A 122 -11.94 7.60 1.13
CA LYS A 122 -11.39 8.88 1.63
C LYS A 122 -10.00 8.76 2.24
N CYS A 123 -9.66 7.55 2.70
CA CYS A 123 -8.38 7.23 3.32
C CYS A 123 -7.32 6.76 2.29
N ASN A 124 -7.63 6.82 0.99
CA ASN A 124 -6.71 6.40 -0.06
C ASN A 124 -5.40 7.21 0.00
N VAL A 125 -4.30 6.62 -0.46
CA VAL A 125 -3.01 7.29 -0.57
C VAL A 125 -2.71 7.55 -2.02
N LYS A 126 -2.51 8.81 -2.38
CA LYS A 126 -2.17 9.22 -3.74
C LYS A 126 -0.68 9.01 -3.99
N ILE A 127 -0.35 8.46 -5.15
CA ILE A 127 1.02 8.10 -5.51
C ILE A 127 1.34 8.68 -6.87
N ARG A 128 2.48 9.36 -6.97
CA ARG A 128 3.09 9.74 -8.25
C ARG A 128 4.42 9.03 -8.40
N MET A 129 4.51 8.17 -9.41
CA MET A 129 5.78 7.59 -9.85
C MET A 129 6.40 8.47 -10.94
N ILE A 130 7.71 8.72 -10.82
CA ILE A 130 8.55 9.42 -11.78
C ILE A 130 9.69 8.46 -12.15
N SER A 131 9.81 8.13 -13.42
CA SER A 131 10.73 7.11 -13.93
C SER A 131 11.54 7.61 -15.11
N ASP A 132 12.79 7.14 -15.23
CA ASP A 132 13.60 7.23 -16.43
C ASP A 132 13.29 6.13 -17.47
N GLY A 133 12.56 5.08 -17.07
CA GLY A 133 12.27 3.91 -17.89
C GLY A 133 10.76 3.58 -17.97
N PRO A 134 10.28 3.09 -19.13
CA PRO A 134 8.88 2.73 -19.32
C PRO A 134 8.50 1.35 -18.72
N SER A 135 9.47 0.44 -18.51
CA SER A 135 9.21 -0.90 -17.95
C SER A 135 8.75 -0.81 -16.49
N THR A 136 9.38 0.07 -15.72
CA THR A 136 8.99 0.31 -14.32
C THR A 136 7.57 0.86 -14.22
N ILE A 137 7.18 1.77 -15.12
CA ILE A 137 5.82 2.32 -15.15
C ILE A 137 4.80 1.24 -15.51
N LEU A 138 5.13 0.36 -16.47
CA LEU A 138 4.28 -0.77 -16.83
C LEU A 138 4.06 -1.68 -15.62
N ALA A 139 5.13 -2.09 -14.94
CA ALA A 139 5.05 -2.91 -13.73
C ALA A 139 4.22 -2.24 -12.63
N PHE A 140 4.48 -0.96 -12.36
CA PHE A 140 3.80 -0.20 -11.33
C PHE A 140 2.30 0.00 -11.62
N SER A 141 1.93 0.27 -12.88
CA SER A 141 0.53 0.46 -13.29
C SER A 141 -0.35 -0.80 -13.11
N ASN A 142 0.28 -1.98 -13.02
CA ASN A 142 -0.40 -3.24 -12.72
C ASN A 142 -0.61 -3.46 -11.21
N ILE A 143 0.10 -2.72 -10.35
CA ILE A 143 0.06 -2.83 -8.89
C ILE A 143 -0.95 -1.86 -8.29
N VAL A 144 -0.89 -0.59 -8.67
CA VAL A 144 -1.69 0.48 -8.04
C VAL A 144 -3.04 0.71 -8.74
N TRP A 145 -3.95 1.35 -8.04
CA TRP A 145 -5.22 1.79 -8.62
C TRP A 145 -5.02 3.07 -9.43
N GLU A 146 -5.75 3.20 -10.54
CA GLU A 146 -5.74 4.44 -11.33
C GLU A 146 -6.25 5.64 -10.53
N THR A 147 -5.61 6.80 -10.72
CA THR A 147 -6.08 8.06 -10.16
C THR A 147 -5.90 9.23 -11.13
N THR A 148 -6.60 10.34 -10.87
CA THR A 148 -6.48 11.52 -11.72
C THR A 148 -5.35 12.42 -11.24
N THR A 149 -4.63 13.05 -12.17
CA THR A 149 -3.58 14.03 -11.88
C THR A 149 -4.08 15.20 -11.04
N ARG A 150 -5.35 15.60 -11.24
CA ARG A 150 -6.01 16.60 -10.40
C ARG A 150 -6.10 16.14 -8.95
N ALA A 151 -6.46 14.88 -8.71
CA ALA A 151 -6.57 14.34 -7.35
C ALA A 151 -5.22 14.35 -6.63
N ILE A 152 -4.11 14.03 -7.31
CA ILE A 152 -2.76 14.13 -6.72
C ILE A 152 -2.38 15.58 -6.41
N SER A 153 -2.71 16.51 -7.32
CA SER A 153 -2.30 17.91 -7.18
C SER A 153 -3.01 18.64 -6.02
N HIS A 154 -4.20 18.16 -5.62
CA HIS A 154 -4.93 18.66 -4.46
C HIS A 154 -4.72 17.83 -3.20
N ASP A 155 -3.96 16.73 -3.27
CA ASP A 155 -3.66 15.92 -2.10
C ASP A 155 -2.62 16.63 -1.24
N SER A 156 -2.84 16.65 0.07
CA SER A 156 -1.94 17.30 1.03
C SER A 156 -0.67 16.51 1.30
N CYS A 157 -0.67 15.19 1.06
CA CYS A 157 0.44 14.29 1.35
C CYS A 157 0.54 13.16 0.29
N PRO A 158 0.82 13.48 -0.99
CA PRO A 158 1.00 12.46 -2.00
C PRO A 158 2.37 11.78 -1.85
N LEU A 159 2.37 10.45 -1.88
CA LEU A 159 3.59 9.65 -1.92
C LEU A 159 4.29 9.85 -3.27
N THR A 160 5.60 10.06 -3.24
CA THR A 160 6.40 10.18 -4.47
C THR A 160 7.32 8.97 -4.64
N VAL A 161 7.22 8.28 -5.77
CA VAL A 161 8.11 7.17 -6.13
C VAL A 161 9.07 7.65 -7.21
N TYR A 162 10.37 7.52 -6.99
CA TYR A 162 11.40 7.72 -7.99
C TYR A 162 11.92 6.36 -8.45
N ALA A 163 11.76 6.05 -9.73
CA ALA A 163 12.31 4.86 -10.34
C ALA A 163 13.47 5.25 -11.25
N ALA A 164 14.62 4.66 -11.01
CA ALA A 164 15.80 4.85 -11.84
C ALA A 164 16.21 3.48 -12.39
N GLU A 165 15.48 3.04 -13.42
CA GLU A 165 15.63 1.77 -14.14
C GLU A 165 17.03 1.63 -14.75
N SER A 166 17.59 2.73 -15.24
CA SER A 166 18.90 2.75 -15.93
C SER A 166 20.06 3.24 -15.06
N ILE A 167 19.85 3.49 -13.76
CA ILE A 167 20.92 3.96 -12.88
C ILE A 167 21.95 2.85 -12.64
N SER A 168 23.21 3.24 -12.49
CA SER A 168 24.28 2.29 -12.18
C SER A 168 24.03 1.56 -10.85
N PRO A 169 24.18 0.23 -10.78
CA PRO A 169 24.08 -0.55 -9.54
C PRO A 169 25.04 -0.06 -8.43
N GLY A 170 26.16 0.58 -8.82
CA GLY A 170 27.15 1.13 -7.88
C GLY A 170 26.69 2.36 -7.09
N VAL A 171 25.48 2.89 -7.36
CA VAL A 171 24.94 4.04 -6.62
C VAL A 171 24.84 3.76 -5.11
N GLY A 172 24.45 2.53 -4.72
CA GLY A 172 24.36 2.10 -3.31
C GLY A 172 25.73 2.11 -2.59
N ASN A 173 26.78 1.65 -3.28
CA ASN A 173 28.16 1.68 -2.77
C ASN A 173 28.64 3.11 -2.52
N THR A 174 28.32 4.03 -3.43
CA THR A 174 28.74 5.44 -3.37
C THR A 174 28.15 6.18 -2.15
N ILE A 175 27.08 5.65 -1.56
CA ILE A 175 26.41 6.19 -0.38
C ILE A 175 26.55 5.29 0.87
N GLY A 176 27.36 4.23 0.79
CA GLY A 176 27.67 3.36 1.91
C GLY A 176 26.52 2.45 2.34
N LEU A 177 25.63 2.03 1.43
CA LEU A 177 24.60 1.02 1.69
C LEU A 177 25.11 -0.43 1.55
N GLY A 178 26.40 -0.60 1.25
CA GLY A 178 27.02 -1.90 0.95
C GLY A 178 26.83 -2.33 -0.50
N ALA A 179 27.45 -3.46 -0.87
CA ALA A 179 27.33 -4.06 -2.20
C ALA A 179 25.91 -4.60 -2.41
N GLY A 180 24.98 -3.70 -2.75
CA GLY A 180 23.70 -4.08 -3.32
C GLY A 180 23.99 -4.86 -4.59
N GLY A 181 23.42 -6.06 -4.70
CA GLY A 181 23.65 -6.94 -5.85
C GLY A 181 23.36 -6.23 -7.17
N ASP A 182 23.85 -6.79 -8.27
CA ASP A 182 23.81 -6.18 -9.62
C ASP A 182 22.40 -5.82 -10.13
N ASN A 183 21.36 -6.32 -9.45
CA ASN A 183 19.95 -6.10 -9.78
C ASN A 183 19.32 -4.86 -9.12
N GLY A 184 20.01 -4.16 -8.21
CA GLY A 184 19.52 -2.94 -7.56
C GLY A 184 18.90 -3.15 -6.17
N PHE A 185 18.20 -2.13 -5.65
CA PHE A 185 17.67 -2.11 -4.28
C PHE A 185 16.49 -1.13 -4.13
N ILE A 186 15.76 -1.28 -3.03
CA ILE A 186 14.61 -0.44 -2.64
C ILE A 186 15.04 0.44 -1.47
N ALA A 187 14.76 1.75 -1.54
CA ALA A 187 14.99 2.68 -0.44
C ALA A 187 13.75 3.53 -0.17
N ALA A 188 13.39 3.72 1.09
CA ALA A 188 12.18 4.46 1.47
C ALA A 188 12.45 5.43 2.62
N ASP A 189 11.67 6.50 2.65
CA ASP A 189 11.65 7.50 3.72
C ASP A 189 10.20 7.73 4.15
N ILE A 190 9.83 7.13 5.29
CA ILE A 190 8.46 7.16 5.83
C ILE A 190 8.04 8.59 6.14
N GLU A 191 8.92 9.37 6.78
CA GLU A 191 8.62 10.75 7.17
C GLU A 191 8.38 11.67 5.97
N ARG A 192 9.02 11.37 4.82
CA ARG A 192 8.86 12.15 3.58
C ARG A 192 7.84 11.57 2.62
N SER A 193 7.26 10.39 2.91
CA SER A 193 6.43 9.62 1.99
C SER A 193 7.11 9.45 0.62
N MET A 194 8.36 9.00 0.63
CA MET A 194 9.16 8.81 -0.58
C MET A 194 9.66 7.38 -0.73
N LEU A 195 9.60 6.87 -1.96
CA LEU A 195 10.17 5.58 -2.36
C LEU A 195 11.17 5.82 -3.49
N ILE A 196 12.29 5.10 -3.47
CA ILE A 196 13.31 5.07 -4.51
C ILE A 196 13.50 3.61 -4.92
N LEU A 197 13.32 3.34 -6.21
CA LEU A 197 13.60 2.05 -6.83
C LEU A 197 14.82 2.21 -7.73
N CYS A 198 15.93 1.54 -7.40
CA CYS A 198 17.17 1.60 -8.17
C CYS A 198 17.34 0.35 -9.03
N GLY A 199 17.75 0.52 -10.29
CA GLY A 199 18.01 -0.58 -11.21
C GLY A 199 16.75 -1.41 -11.48
N LYS A 200 16.84 -2.73 -11.30
CA LYS A 200 15.73 -3.67 -11.50
C LYS A 200 14.88 -3.86 -10.25
N ALA A 201 14.94 -2.95 -9.27
CA ALA A 201 14.14 -3.05 -8.04
C ALA A 201 12.63 -3.13 -8.28
N PHE A 202 12.13 -2.54 -9.38
CA PHE A 202 10.74 -2.64 -9.79
C PHE A 202 10.27 -4.06 -10.13
N SER A 203 11.21 -4.96 -10.45
CA SER A 203 10.93 -6.38 -10.68
C SER A 203 10.67 -7.16 -9.38
N ASP A 204 11.08 -6.64 -8.22
CA ASP A 204 10.68 -7.17 -6.92
C ASP A 204 9.33 -6.58 -6.51
N THR A 205 8.27 -7.16 -7.07
CA THR A 205 6.90 -6.70 -6.86
C THR A 205 6.49 -6.81 -5.39
N ASN A 206 6.92 -7.85 -4.68
CA ASN A 206 6.57 -8.06 -3.28
C ASN A 206 7.27 -7.03 -2.38
N GLY A 207 8.59 -6.87 -2.52
CA GLY A 207 9.34 -5.85 -1.77
C GLY A 207 8.82 -4.44 -2.04
N THR A 208 8.46 -4.15 -3.30
CA THR A 208 7.83 -2.87 -3.67
C THR A 208 6.47 -2.68 -3.00
N LYS A 209 5.59 -3.69 -3.02
CA LYS A 209 4.28 -3.63 -2.37
C LYS A 209 4.40 -3.47 -0.85
N GLU A 210 5.23 -4.26 -0.20
CA GLU A 210 5.46 -4.18 1.25
C GLU A 210 5.97 -2.79 1.66
N THR A 211 6.93 -2.24 0.92
CA THR A 211 7.46 -0.91 1.19
C THR A 211 6.41 0.19 0.93
N LEU A 212 5.61 0.06 -0.13
CA LEU A 212 4.50 0.97 -0.40
C LEU A 212 3.43 0.94 0.71
N VAL A 213 3.12 -0.23 1.27
CA VAL A 213 2.21 -0.36 2.43
C VAL A 213 2.80 0.39 3.62
N ALA A 214 4.06 0.13 3.97
CA ALA A 214 4.74 0.81 5.08
C ALA A 214 4.73 2.35 4.95
N LEU A 215 4.89 2.87 3.74
CA LEU A 215 4.82 4.32 3.47
C LEU A 215 3.38 4.87 3.52
N SER A 216 2.39 4.03 3.24
CA SER A 216 0.98 4.44 3.14
C SER A 216 0.26 4.39 4.48
N GLU A 217 0.67 3.48 5.35
CA GLU A 217 0.09 3.25 6.67
C GLU A 217 -0.14 4.54 7.49
N PRO A 218 0.86 5.44 7.71
CA PRO A 218 0.64 6.63 8.52
C PRO A 218 -0.36 7.59 7.88
N VAL A 219 -0.37 7.65 6.54
CA VAL A 219 -1.28 8.50 5.77
C VAL A 219 -2.71 7.97 5.87
N ILE A 220 -2.88 6.64 5.77
CA ILE A 220 -4.18 5.98 5.94
C ILE A 220 -4.71 6.22 7.35
N PHE A 221 -3.87 6.01 8.36
CA PHE A 221 -4.22 6.19 9.76
C PHE A 221 -4.63 7.64 10.06
N ALA A 222 -3.85 8.61 9.60
CA ALA A 222 -4.16 10.03 9.74
C ALA A 222 -5.46 10.46 9.02
N ARG A 223 -5.89 9.71 8.00
CA ARG A 223 -7.16 9.96 7.28
C ARG A 223 -8.36 9.22 7.90
N GLY A 224 -8.18 8.53 9.03
CA GLY A 224 -9.23 7.79 9.72
C GLY A 224 -9.48 6.39 9.16
N GLY A 225 -8.56 5.87 8.36
CA GLY A 225 -8.58 4.48 7.89
C GLY A 225 -7.69 3.59 8.75
N LEU A 226 -8.01 2.31 8.80
CA LEU A 226 -7.23 1.30 9.50
C LEU A 226 -6.52 0.40 8.47
N PRO A 227 -5.19 0.50 8.32
CA PRO A 227 -4.44 -0.42 7.46
C PRO A 227 -4.30 -1.77 8.16
N LEU A 228 -4.78 -2.84 7.53
CA LEU A 228 -4.77 -4.19 8.11
C LEU A 228 -4.14 -5.16 7.11
N PRO A 229 -3.25 -6.09 7.53
CA PRO A 229 -2.64 -7.08 6.64
C PRO A 229 -3.58 -8.26 6.33
N ALA A 230 -4.90 -8.07 6.50
CA ALA A 230 -5.91 -9.09 6.28
C ALA A 230 -6.01 -9.50 4.81
N ARG A 231 -6.44 -10.73 4.57
CA ARG A 231 -6.99 -11.15 3.28
C ARG A 231 -8.49 -10.93 3.26
N LEU A 232 -9.01 -10.64 2.07
CA LEU A 232 -10.42 -10.38 1.86
C LEU A 232 -11.08 -11.62 1.27
N LEU A 233 -12.08 -12.15 1.98
CA LEU A 233 -12.94 -13.23 1.53
C LEU A 233 -14.36 -12.67 1.33
N VAL A 234 -14.99 -13.00 0.21
CA VAL A 234 -16.35 -12.57 -0.12
C VAL A 234 -17.18 -13.79 -0.47
N SER A 235 -18.28 -13.99 0.26
CA SER A 235 -19.25 -15.05 0.00
C SER A 235 -20.65 -14.45 -0.02
N GLY A 236 -21.27 -14.43 -1.20
CA GLY A 236 -22.51 -13.69 -1.43
C GLY A 236 -22.35 -12.19 -1.11
N ASP A 237 -23.17 -11.69 -0.18
CA ASP A 237 -23.10 -10.32 0.33
C ASP A 237 -22.18 -10.15 1.55
N SER A 238 -21.64 -11.25 2.09
CA SER A 238 -20.82 -11.23 3.29
C SER A 238 -19.35 -10.95 2.95
N VAL A 239 -18.80 -9.97 3.65
CA VAL A 239 -17.39 -9.57 3.55
C VAL A 239 -16.67 -10.01 4.81
N VAL A 240 -15.61 -10.81 4.70
CA VAL A 240 -14.85 -11.30 5.85
C VAL A 240 -13.39 -10.87 5.74
N LEU A 241 -12.87 -10.31 6.83
CA LEU A 241 -11.42 -10.05 6.98
C LEU A 241 -10.76 -11.27 7.64
N LEU A 242 -9.88 -11.91 6.89
CA LEU A 242 -9.18 -13.11 7.31
C LEU A 242 -7.71 -12.79 7.67
N PHE A 243 -7.35 -13.02 8.92
CA PHE A 243 -5.97 -12.95 9.40
C PHE A 243 -5.46 -14.37 9.63
N ALA A 244 -4.57 -14.86 8.78
CA ALA A 244 -4.12 -16.24 8.83
C ALA A 244 -2.64 -16.41 8.47
N PRO A 245 -2.01 -17.51 8.89
CA PRO A 245 -0.69 -17.95 8.41
C PRO A 245 -0.64 -18.11 6.87
N GLU A 246 0.56 -18.01 6.27
CA GLU A 246 0.67 -18.05 4.79
C GLU A 246 0.28 -19.41 4.21
N ASP A 247 0.65 -20.49 4.89
CA ASP A 247 0.29 -21.85 4.51
C ASP A 247 -1.23 -22.03 4.44
N VAL A 248 -1.96 -21.45 5.39
CA VAL A 248 -3.44 -21.43 5.37
C VAL A 248 -3.96 -20.57 4.22
N ILE A 249 -3.38 -19.39 3.99
CA ILE A 249 -3.76 -18.49 2.89
C ILE A 249 -3.53 -19.16 1.52
N GLN A 250 -2.44 -19.88 1.34
CA GLN A 250 -2.14 -20.61 0.10
C GLN A 250 -3.22 -21.67 -0.19
N ASN A 251 -3.65 -22.41 0.83
CA ASN A 251 -4.70 -23.41 0.70
C ASN A 251 -6.08 -22.79 0.36
N CYS A 252 -6.31 -21.53 0.74
CA CYS A 252 -7.57 -20.82 0.52
C CYS A 252 -7.53 -19.83 -0.66
N ALA A 253 -6.42 -19.76 -1.39
CA ALA A 253 -6.17 -18.70 -2.37
C ALA A 253 -7.26 -18.57 -3.46
N ALA A 254 -7.91 -19.68 -3.82
CA ALA A 254 -9.00 -19.70 -4.81
C ALA A 254 -10.27 -18.96 -4.35
N PHE A 255 -10.45 -18.76 -3.04
CA PHE A 255 -11.63 -18.12 -2.45
C PHE A 255 -11.38 -16.67 -2.02
N LEU A 256 -10.14 -16.20 -2.14
CA LEU A 256 -9.75 -14.85 -1.76
C LEU A 256 -9.95 -13.88 -2.93
N VAL A 257 -10.33 -12.66 -2.62
CA VAL A 257 -10.48 -11.58 -3.61
C VAL A 257 -9.14 -11.24 -4.26
N SER A 258 -8.05 -11.26 -3.49
CA SER A 258 -6.69 -11.02 -3.99
C SER A 258 -5.69 -11.96 -3.33
N LYS A 259 -4.63 -12.28 -4.08
CA LYS A 259 -3.44 -12.95 -3.53
C LYS A 259 -2.67 -12.04 -2.57
N ASP A 260 -2.70 -10.73 -2.84
CA ASP A 260 -1.98 -9.74 -2.05
C ASP A 260 -2.59 -9.57 -0.67
N ALA A 261 -1.72 -9.37 0.32
CA ALA A 261 -2.10 -8.98 1.65
C ALA A 261 -2.56 -7.53 1.67
N GLY A 262 -3.60 -7.27 2.44
CA GLY A 262 -3.81 -5.97 3.04
C GLY A 262 -4.97 -5.17 2.48
N VAL A 263 -5.65 -4.51 3.41
CA VAL A 263 -6.85 -3.72 3.18
C VAL A 263 -6.82 -2.46 4.01
N VAL A 264 -7.52 -1.43 3.54
CA VAL A 264 -7.97 -0.29 4.32
C VAL A 264 -9.38 -0.60 4.82
N LEU A 265 -9.56 -0.67 6.13
CA LEU A 265 -10.88 -0.67 6.76
C LEU A 265 -11.24 0.75 7.20
N SER A 266 -12.44 1.21 6.90
CA SER A 266 -12.92 2.55 7.29
C SER A 266 -14.43 2.53 7.52
N SER A 267 -15.02 3.68 7.86
CA SER A 267 -16.48 3.83 7.94
C SER A 267 -17.19 3.63 6.59
N GLU A 268 -16.47 3.72 5.46
CA GLU A 268 -17.03 3.52 4.12
C GLU A 268 -17.05 2.03 3.71
N GLY A 269 -16.39 1.17 4.49
CA GLY A 269 -16.23 -0.26 4.21
C GLY A 269 -14.77 -0.67 4.05
N VAL A 270 -14.53 -1.69 3.23
CA VAL A 270 -13.23 -2.34 3.05
C VAL A 270 -12.70 -2.12 1.63
N VAL A 271 -11.43 -1.75 1.52
CA VAL A 271 -10.76 -1.57 0.23
C VAL A 271 -9.40 -2.29 0.21
N PRO A 272 -9.10 -3.15 -0.78
CA PRO A 272 -7.76 -3.70 -0.95
C PRO A 272 -6.72 -2.61 -1.24
N PHE A 273 -5.51 -2.76 -0.69
CA PHE A 273 -4.43 -1.80 -0.95
C PHE A 273 -4.12 -1.69 -2.45
N PHE A 274 -3.96 -2.82 -3.11
CA PHE A 274 -3.53 -2.95 -4.50
C PHE A 274 -4.65 -3.40 -5.42
N ARG A 275 -4.42 -3.24 -6.72
CA ARG A 275 -5.35 -3.65 -7.77
C ARG A 275 -5.59 -5.15 -7.74
N ILE A 276 -6.85 -5.56 -7.87
CA ILE A 276 -7.23 -6.97 -7.99
C ILE A 276 -7.12 -7.40 -9.46
N GLY A 277 -6.06 -8.14 -9.81
CA GLY A 277 -5.94 -8.87 -11.08
C GLY A 277 -5.82 -8.06 -12.38
N ASN A 278 -5.44 -8.76 -13.45
CA ASN A 278 -5.10 -8.20 -14.78
C ASN A 278 -6.32 -8.07 -15.73
N THR A 279 -7.53 -8.30 -15.25
CA THR A 279 -8.72 -8.19 -16.10
C THR A 279 -9.32 -6.80 -15.95
N ASN A 280 -9.71 -6.20 -17.07
CA ASN A 280 -10.58 -5.03 -17.12
C ASN A 280 -11.97 -5.38 -16.55
N THR A 281 -12.05 -5.78 -15.29
CA THR A 281 -13.28 -6.23 -14.66
C THR A 281 -13.83 -5.13 -13.77
N ASN A 282 -15.13 -4.88 -13.98
CA ASN A 282 -16.02 -4.04 -13.21
C ASN A 282 -16.25 -4.58 -11.78
N GLY A 283 -15.24 -5.20 -11.18
CA GLY A 283 -15.28 -5.69 -9.80
C GLY A 283 -15.36 -4.52 -8.82
N PRO A 284 -16.00 -4.72 -7.66
CA PRO A 284 -16.09 -3.70 -6.64
C PRO A 284 -14.68 -3.30 -6.18
N ARG A 285 -14.39 -2.00 -6.27
CA ARG A 285 -13.17 -1.40 -5.69
C ARG A 285 -13.35 -1.08 -4.21
N LEU A 286 -14.59 -1.06 -3.74
CA LEU A 286 -15.01 -0.81 -2.38
C LEU A 286 -16.02 -1.90 -2.01
N PHE A 287 -15.75 -2.60 -0.93
CA PHE A 287 -16.60 -3.64 -0.36
C PHE A 287 -17.34 -3.06 0.85
N LYS A 288 -18.48 -3.66 1.20
CA LYS A 288 -19.26 -3.30 2.39
C LYS A 288 -18.40 -3.46 3.66
N SER A 289 -18.86 -2.86 4.77
CA SER A 289 -18.29 -3.14 6.09
C SER A 289 -18.26 -4.66 6.34
N PRO A 290 -17.21 -5.16 7.01
CA PRO A 290 -17.03 -6.59 7.17
C PRO A 290 -18.14 -7.17 8.04
N SER A 291 -18.77 -8.23 7.55
CA SER A 291 -19.72 -9.03 8.30
C SER A 291 -19.05 -9.75 9.46
N ALA A 292 -17.74 -10.01 9.39
CA ALA A 292 -16.93 -10.47 10.52
C ALA A 292 -15.42 -10.28 10.29
N ILE A 293 -14.68 -10.39 11.39
CA ILE A 293 -13.23 -10.62 11.39
C ILE A 293 -12.96 -12.04 11.88
N VAL A 294 -12.09 -12.76 11.17
CA VAL A 294 -11.65 -14.10 11.53
C VAL A 294 -10.15 -14.11 11.73
N LEU A 295 -9.73 -14.44 12.94
CA LEU A 295 -8.36 -14.72 13.31
C LEU A 295 -8.15 -16.23 13.21
N VAL A 296 -7.24 -16.66 12.36
CA VAL A 296 -6.88 -18.07 12.21
C VAL A 296 -5.56 -18.32 12.91
N THR A 297 -5.58 -19.32 13.77
CA THR A 297 -4.40 -19.88 14.40
C THR A 297 -4.25 -21.33 13.97
N SER A 298 -3.04 -21.86 14.05
CA SER A 298 -2.80 -23.30 13.97
C SER A 298 -2.17 -23.68 15.30
N ASP A 299 -2.91 -24.41 16.14
CA ASP A 299 -2.46 -24.79 17.46
C ASP A 299 -2.70 -26.28 17.74
N ASP A 300 -1.62 -27.00 18.02
CA ASP A 300 -1.61 -28.45 18.27
C ASP A 300 -1.85 -28.80 19.75
N SER A 301 -1.86 -27.79 20.64
CA SER A 301 -1.96 -27.99 22.09
C SER A 301 -3.37 -28.34 22.57
N ARG A 302 -4.36 -28.34 21.66
CA ARG A 302 -5.80 -28.50 21.93
C ARG A 302 -6.40 -27.46 22.88
N THR A 303 -5.64 -26.41 23.24
CA THR A 303 -6.11 -25.34 24.14
C THR A 303 -7.11 -24.41 23.44
N ILE A 304 -6.96 -24.23 22.13
CA ILE A 304 -7.85 -23.40 21.31
C ILE A 304 -8.91 -24.30 20.65
N PRO A 305 -10.21 -24.10 20.92
CA PRO A 305 -11.28 -24.87 20.29
C PRO A 305 -11.33 -24.60 18.77
N PRO A 306 -11.99 -25.47 17.98
CA PRO A 306 -12.03 -25.34 16.52
C PRO A 306 -12.52 -23.98 16.03
N ALA A 307 -13.56 -23.45 16.67
CA ALA A 307 -14.04 -22.09 16.44
C ALA A 307 -14.58 -21.49 17.75
N SER A 308 -14.41 -20.19 17.94
CA SER A 308 -14.94 -19.46 19.09
C SER A 308 -15.26 -18.02 18.76
N LYS A 309 -16.33 -17.50 19.36
CA LYS A 309 -16.67 -16.08 19.28
C LYS A 309 -15.83 -15.29 20.28
N LEU A 310 -15.20 -14.22 19.82
CA LEU A 310 -14.38 -13.33 20.63
C LEU A 310 -15.17 -12.07 21.00
N CYS A 311 -14.98 -11.57 22.21
CA CYS A 311 -15.32 -10.18 22.49
C CYS A 311 -14.31 -9.25 21.78
N PRO A 312 -14.64 -7.96 21.55
CA PRO A 312 -13.72 -7.03 20.87
C PRO A 312 -12.34 -6.93 21.52
N GLY A 313 -12.28 -7.00 22.87
CA GLY A 313 -11.04 -6.98 23.64
C GLY A 313 -10.16 -8.22 23.39
N GLN A 314 -10.79 -9.41 23.38
CA GLN A 314 -10.11 -10.66 23.02
C GLN A 314 -9.62 -10.64 21.57
N ALA A 315 -10.45 -10.17 20.63
CA ALA A 315 -10.07 -10.05 19.23
C ALA A 315 -8.85 -9.14 19.03
N ALA A 316 -8.85 -7.96 19.67
CA ALA A 316 -7.71 -7.06 19.63
C ALA A 316 -6.46 -7.65 20.30
N TYR A 317 -6.61 -8.40 21.40
CA TYR A 317 -5.51 -9.07 22.08
C TYR A 317 -4.89 -10.19 21.25
N HIS A 318 -5.71 -11.06 20.65
CA HIS A 318 -5.25 -12.10 19.73
C HIS A 318 -4.64 -11.50 18.46
N PHE A 319 -5.18 -10.38 17.95
CA PHE A 319 -4.60 -9.64 16.84
C PHE A 319 -3.21 -9.08 17.18
N LEU A 320 -3.07 -8.42 18.34
CA LEU A 320 -1.80 -7.87 18.83
C LEU A 320 -0.73 -8.96 18.97
N ALA A 321 -1.11 -10.13 19.50
CA ALA A 321 -0.20 -11.25 19.67
C ALA A 321 0.17 -11.91 18.33
N GLY A 322 -0.85 -12.14 17.49
CA GLY A 322 -0.75 -12.83 16.21
C GLY A 322 -0.11 -14.21 16.32
N TYR A 323 -0.62 -15.03 17.24
CA TYR A 323 -0.11 -16.38 17.47
C TYR A 323 -0.42 -17.30 16.28
N GLN A 324 0.63 -17.94 15.76
CA GLN A 324 0.59 -18.80 14.58
C GLN A 324 1.59 -19.95 14.80
N ASN A 325 1.10 -21.18 14.98
CA ASN A 325 1.93 -22.38 15.07
C ASN A 325 3.12 -22.24 16.04
N GLY A 326 2.82 -21.87 17.28
CA GLY A 326 3.84 -21.70 18.33
C GLY A 326 4.68 -20.42 18.23
N LYS A 327 4.51 -19.59 17.20
CA LYS A 327 5.22 -18.31 17.03
C LYS A 327 4.25 -17.13 17.16
N PHE A 328 4.77 -15.98 17.59
CA PHE A 328 4.00 -14.73 17.67
C PHE A 328 4.44 -13.77 16.55
N VAL A 329 3.47 -13.35 15.74
CA VAL A 329 3.62 -12.41 14.63
C VAL A 329 2.71 -11.21 14.89
N PRO A 330 3.17 -10.19 15.65
CA PRO A 330 2.31 -9.11 16.08
C PRO A 330 1.54 -8.44 14.96
N ALA A 331 0.24 -8.23 15.19
CA ALA A 331 -0.68 -7.64 14.22
C ALA A 331 -0.64 -8.32 12.84
N PHE A 332 -0.17 -9.57 12.75
CA PHE A 332 -0.03 -10.34 11.51
C PHE A 332 0.88 -9.69 10.44
N HIS A 333 1.73 -8.73 10.80
CA HIS A 333 2.65 -8.09 9.86
C HIS A 333 3.92 -8.91 9.63
N LYS A 334 4.32 -9.06 8.36
CA LYS A 334 5.54 -9.77 7.93
C LYS A 334 6.60 -8.84 7.31
N GLY A 335 6.16 -7.80 6.59
CA GLY A 335 7.03 -6.79 5.99
C GLY A 335 7.33 -5.62 6.92
N PRO A 336 8.06 -4.60 6.44
CA PRO A 336 8.19 -3.33 7.15
C PRO A 336 6.82 -2.75 7.47
N SER A 337 6.65 -2.25 8.68
CA SER A 337 5.47 -1.48 9.09
C SER A 337 5.92 -0.27 9.90
N SER A 338 5.23 0.84 9.67
CA SER A 338 5.48 2.15 10.28
C SER A 338 4.61 2.40 11.52
N ILE A 339 3.57 1.59 11.71
CA ILE A 339 2.62 1.71 12.82
C ILE A 339 2.99 0.72 13.92
N ASP A 340 2.95 1.21 15.16
CA ASP A 340 3.13 0.35 16.31
C ASP A 340 1.96 -0.68 16.43
N PRO A 341 2.25 -1.99 16.58
CA PRO A 341 1.23 -3.02 16.65
C PRO A 341 0.19 -2.81 17.77
N LEU A 342 0.58 -2.21 18.90
CA LEU A 342 -0.35 -1.92 19.99
C LEU A 342 -1.30 -0.79 19.59
N GLU A 343 -0.81 0.27 18.95
CA GLU A 343 -1.66 1.34 18.42
C GLU A 343 -2.63 0.82 17.35
N LEU A 344 -2.16 -0.08 16.48
CA LEU A 344 -3.03 -0.72 15.50
C LEU A 344 -4.10 -1.62 16.15
N ALA A 345 -3.74 -2.37 17.20
CA ALA A 345 -4.68 -3.20 17.94
C ALA A 345 -5.71 -2.37 18.72
N LYS A 346 -5.31 -1.23 19.31
CA LYS A 346 -6.22 -0.28 19.94
C LYS A 346 -7.21 0.29 18.94
N ALA A 347 -6.75 0.70 17.76
CA ALA A 347 -7.61 1.20 16.71
C ALA A 347 -8.57 0.11 16.19
N LEU A 348 -8.11 -1.14 16.08
CA LEU A 348 -8.97 -2.28 15.77
C LEU A 348 -10.05 -2.49 16.84
N LEU A 349 -9.70 -2.43 18.13
CA LEU A 349 -10.66 -2.52 19.23
C LEU A 349 -11.76 -1.47 19.10
N CYS A 350 -11.40 -0.20 18.87
CA CYS A 350 -12.35 0.89 18.67
C CYS A 350 -13.30 0.58 17.50
N MET A 351 -12.75 0.20 16.34
CA MET A 351 -13.54 -0.13 15.16
C MET A 351 -14.49 -1.31 15.37
N LEU A 352 -14.05 -2.36 16.05
CA LEU A 352 -14.87 -3.52 16.38
C LEU A 352 -16.06 -3.14 17.29
N LYS A 353 -15.84 -2.25 18.26
CA LYS A 353 -16.89 -1.76 19.17
C LYS A 353 -17.88 -0.83 18.44
N GLU A 354 -17.36 0.15 17.70
CA GLU A 354 -18.18 1.17 17.02
C GLU A 354 -19.08 0.57 15.93
N GLN A 355 -18.52 -0.32 15.10
CA GLN A 355 -19.26 -0.96 14.02
C GLN A 355 -19.92 -2.29 14.42
N GLN A 356 -19.76 -2.71 15.68
CA GLN A 356 -20.28 -3.98 16.21
C GLN A 356 -19.90 -5.19 15.35
N ILE A 357 -18.67 -5.20 14.83
CA ILE A 357 -18.20 -6.25 13.93
C ILE A 357 -17.93 -7.52 14.74
N PRO A 358 -18.61 -8.65 14.47
CA PRO A 358 -18.36 -9.88 15.18
C PRO A 358 -16.96 -10.41 14.84
N SER A 359 -16.31 -11.00 15.83
CA SER A 359 -14.94 -11.49 15.70
C SER A 359 -14.86 -12.95 16.14
N PHE A 360 -14.09 -13.75 15.41
CA PHE A 360 -13.96 -15.18 15.65
C PHE A 360 -12.49 -15.61 15.68
N LEU A 361 -12.19 -16.59 16.52
CA LEU A 361 -10.93 -17.33 16.52
C LEU A 361 -11.19 -18.72 15.95
N VAL A 362 -10.43 -19.11 14.94
CA VAL A 362 -10.55 -20.41 14.27
C VAL A 362 -9.21 -21.14 14.37
N ASN A 363 -9.24 -22.39 14.87
CA ASN A 363 -8.08 -23.26 14.86
C ASN A 363 -8.06 -24.07 13.56
N ALA A 364 -7.09 -23.81 12.69
CA ALA A 364 -6.92 -24.49 11.42
C ALA A 364 -6.30 -25.90 11.55
N LYS A 365 -5.95 -26.35 12.75
CA LYS A 365 -5.41 -27.69 12.93
C LYS A 365 -6.46 -28.76 12.57
N GLY A 366 -6.10 -29.64 11.63
CA GLY A 366 -6.99 -30.69 11.12
C GLY A 366 -7.83 -30.27 9.90
N ILE A 367 -7.66 -29.03 9.42
CA ILE A 367 -8.24 -28.57 8.16
C ILE A 367 -7.29 -28.94 7.02
N GLU A 368 -7.72 -29.88 6.18
CA GLU A 368 -6.91 -30.40 5.06
C GLU A 368 -7.11 -29.61 3.76
N SER A 369 -8.26 -28.93 3.59
CA SER A 369 -8.55 -28.14 2.41
C SER A 369 -8.99 -26.70 2.73
N GLY A 370 -8.68 -25.76 1.84
CA GLY A 370 -9.16 -24.38 1.99
C GLY A 370 -10.68 -24.26 1.90
N LYS A 371 -11.36 -25.20 1.22
CA LYS A 371 -12.83 -25.24 1.17
C LYS A 371 -13.41 -25.53 2.56
N ASP A 372 -12.76 -26.39 3.33
CA ASP A 372 -13.20 -26.71 4.70
C ASP A 372 -13.04 -25.50 5.62
N LEU A 373 -11.96 -24.72 5.48
CA LEU A 373 -11.81 -23.46 6.22
C LEU A 373 -12.90 -22.47 5.85
N VAL A 374 -13.18 -22.28 4.56
CA VAL A 374 -14.25 -21.36 4.11
C VAL A 374 -15.60 -21.81 4.64
N THR A 375 -15.90 -23.11 4.58
CA THR A 375 -17.14 -23.67 5.12
C THR A 375 -17.24 -23.46 6.63
N LEU A 376 -16.13 -23.60 7.36
CA LEU A 376 -16.07 -23.34 8.80
C LEU A 376 -16.28 -21.85 9.11
N VAL A 377 -15.69 -20.96 8.32
CA VAL A 377 -15.90 -19.51 8.41
C VAL A 377 -17.36 -19.14 8.12
N GLU A 378 -17.96 -19.70 7.07
CA GLU A 378 -19.37 -19.46 6.73
C GLU A 378 -20.33 -20.03 7.80
N SER A 379 -20.00 -21.20 8.33
CA SER A 379 -20.71 -21.80 9.46
C SER A 379 -20.59 -20.92 10.71
N ALA A 380 -19.43 -20.30 10.91
CA ALA A 380 -19.19 -19.39 12.03
C ALA A 380 -20.04 -18.11 11.96
N LEU A 381 -20.33 -17.63 10.76
CA LEU A 381 -21.22 -16.48 10.55
C LEU A 381 -22.69 -16.80 10.80
N SER A 382 -23.10 -18.06 10.62
CA SER A 382 -24.50 -18.48 10.68
C SER A 382 -24.91 -19.15 12.00
N MET A 383 -23.94 -19.70 12.75
CA MET A 383 -24.18 -20.40 14.01
C MET A 383 -23.96 -19.54 15.25
N ASN A 384 -24.64 -19.94 16.34
CA ASN A 384 -24.38 -19.42 17.67
C ASN A 384 -23.13 -20.12 18.27
N ILE A 385 -21.94 -19.76 17.78
CA ILE A 385 -20.67 -20.30 18.28
C ILE A 385 -20.49 -19.91 19.75
N PRO A 386 -20.03 -20.84 20.63
CA PRO A 386 -19.72 -20.50 22.02
C PRO A 386 -18.66 -19.39 22.14
N PRO A 387 -18.70 -18.61 23.24
CA PRO A 387 -17.66 -17.64 23.53
C PRO A 387 -16.32 -18.35 23.77
N PHE A 388 -15.22 -17.67 23.44
CA PHE A 388 -13.88 -18.21 23.65
C PHE A 388 -13.61 -18.46 25.14
N GLN A 389 -13.31 -19.73 25.44
CA GLN A 389 -12.83 -20.19 26.72
C GLN A 389 -11.64 -21.10 26.44
N ALA A 390 -10.46 -20.72 26.92
CA ALA A 390 -9.26 -21.50 26.71
C ALA A 390 -9.19 -22.67 27.71
N GLU A 391 -8.92 -23.87 27.20
CA GLU A 391 -8.70 -25.06 28.02
C GLU A 391 -7.20 -25.24 28.27
N GLY A 392 -6.70 -24.73 29.39
CA GLY A 392 -5.32 -24.93 29.82
C GLY A 392 -4.54 -23.65 30.10
N GLY A 393 -3.61 -23.72 31.07
CA GLY A 393 -2.89 -22.56 31.58
C GLY A 393 -1.62 -22.20 30.82
N GLU A 394 -1.04 -23.12 30.05
CA GLU A 394 0.27 -22.92 29.42
C GLU A 394 0.22 -21.90 28.28
N LEU A 395 -0.72 -22.06 27.34
CA LEU A 395 -0.85 -21.13 26.22
C LEU A 395 -1.20 -19.73 26.70
N LYS A 396 -2.12 -19.61 27.66
CA LYS A 396 -2.45 -18.35 28.32
C LYS A 396 -1.22 -17.67 28.93
N ARG A 397 -0.34 -18.45 29.59
CA ARG A 397 0.91 -17.95 30.15
C ARG A 397 1.87 -17.47 29.05
N ARG A 398 1.98 -18.20 27.93
CA ARG A 398 2.82 -17.80 26.79
C ARG A 398 2.35 -16.49 26.17
N TYR A 399 1.04 -16.33 25.94
CA TYR A 399 0.45 -15.07 25.50
C TYR A 399 0.77 -13.94 26.47
N LYS A 400 0.53 -14.16 27.76
CA LYS A 400 0.80 -13.14 28.78
C LYS A 400 2.28 -12.74 28.81
N SER A 401 3.20 -13.70 28.80
CA SER A 401 4.66 -13.44 28.75
C SER A 401 4.99 -12.58 27.53
N PHE A 402 4.57 -13.02 26.34
CA PHE A 402 4.87 -12.33 25.10
C PHE A 402 4.33 -10.89 25.05
N VAL A 403 3.07 -10.68 25.43
CA VAL A 403 2.44 -9.36 25.34
C VAL A 403 2.98 -8.43 26.43
N SER A 404 3.14 -8.91 27.67
CA SER A 404 3.60 -8.06 28.79
C SER A 404 5.08 -7.72 28.75
N GLU A 405 5.94 -8.59 28.20
CA GLU A 405 7.36 -8.29 28.00
C GLU A 405 7.57 -7.19 26.95
N LYS A 406 6.65 -7.08 25.98
CA LYS A 406 6.85 -6.23 24.81
C LYS A 406 6.04 -4.94 24.82
N TYR A 407 4.89 -4.93 25.48
CA TYR A 407 3.96 -3.81 25.45
C TYR A 407 3.63 -3.35 26.87
N GLN A 408 3.83 -2.05 27.11
CA GLN A 408 3.44 -1.40 28.36
C GLN A 408 2.04 -0.77 28.20
N GLN A 409 1.31 -0.63 29.29
CA GLN A 409 0.01 0.07 29.33
C GLN A 409 -1.04 -0.51 28.34
N LEU A 410 -1.29 -1.81 28.45
CA LEU A 410 -2.37 -2.47 27.70
C LEU A 410 -3.74 -1.92 28.15
N PRO A 411 -4.69 -1.72 27.22
CA PRO A 411 -6.06 -1.38 27.60
C PRO A 411 -6.67 -2.45 28.51
N GLU A 412 -7.53 -2.06 29.45
CA GLU A 412 -8.17 -3.00 30.39
C GLU A 412 -9.02 -4.07 29.67
N ASP A 413 -9.58 -3.73 28.51
CA ASP A 413 -10.35 -4.66 27.69
C ASP A 413 -9.51 -5.80 27.10
N PHE A 414 -8.19 -5.63 26.99
CA PHE A 414 -7.31 -6.59 26.33
C PHE A 414 -7.13 -7.81 27.24
N SER A 415 -7.72 -8.93 26.81
CA SER A 415 -7.68 -10.18 27.58
C SER A 415 -7.57 -11.41 26.67
N PHE A 416 -7.05 -12.48 27.25
CA PHE A 416 -7.05 -13.81 26.67
C PHE A 416 -8.31 -14.56 27.08
#